data_AF-A0A250IJ38-F1
#
_entry.id   AF-A0A250IJ38-F1
#
_cell.length_a   1.000
_cell.length_b   1.000
_cell.length_c   1.000
_cell.angle_alpha   90.00
_cell.angle_beta   90.00
_cell.angle_gamma   90.00
#
_symmetry.space_group_name_H-M   'P 1'
#
loop_
_entity.id
_entity.type
_entity.pdbx_description
1 polymer ?
#
loop_
_entity_poly.entity_id
_entity_poly.type
_entity_poly.pdbx_seq_one_letter_code
_entity_poly.pdbx_strand_id
1 'polypeptide(L)'
;MSTALVKQAAARDEEARAVETRERRHKVRQEVARSMPGRSLVELSLEGLRGTASNEDQERRFLSGLQHLEAELGVAPVELGEDASGYYGLFVTQLPALLARRRASRIETRDSWDQHLNIECYGLAGSLVATGKVPRDAVASAAVH
;
A
#
# COMPACT_ATOMS: atom_id res chain seq x y z
N MET A 1 35.21 -19.28 10.79
CA MET A 1 34.26 -18.15 10.61
C MET A 1 32.92 -18.56 11.21
N SER A 2 32.42 -17.82 12.20
CA SER A 2 31.23 -18.21 12.97
C SER A 2 29.94 -17.98 12.20
N THR A 3 29.03 -18.96 12.22
CA THR A 3 27.69 -18.91 11.62
C THR A 3 26.85 -17.73 12.12
N ALA A 4 27.12 -17.23 13.33
CA ALA A 4 26.50 -16.03 13.87
C ALA A 4 26.85 -14.75 13.09
N LEU A 5 28.10 -14.60 12.65
CA LEU A 5 28.55 -13.44 11.87
C LEU A 5 27.94 -13.46 10.45
N VAL A 6 27.79 -14.65 9.86
CA VAL A 6 27.14 -14.84 8.55
C VAL A 6 25.66 -14.51 8.63
N LYS A 7 24.96 -14.94 9.69
CA LYS A 7 23.54 -14.60 9.92
C LYS A 7 23.34 -13.09 10.16
N GLN A 8 24.25 -12.45 10.88
CA GLN A 8 24.18 -11.01 11.14
C GLN A 8 24.45 -10.17 9.89
N ALA A 9 25.38 -10.59 9.04
CA ALA A 9 25.61 -9.95 7.74
C ALA A 9 24.40 -10.10 6.81
N ALA A 10 23.83 -11.31 6.72
CA ALA A 10 22.63 -11.57 5.91
C ALA A 10 21.41 -10.75 6.37
N ALA A 11 21.22 -10.59 7.69
CA ALA A 11 20.13 -9.77 8.22
C ALA A 11 20.31 -8.28 7.88
N ARG A 12 21.53 -7.76 7.93
CA ARG A 12 21.83 -6.36 7.55
C ARG A 12 21.62 -6.12 6.06
N ASP A 13 22.01 -7.07 5.21
CA ASP A 13 21.80 -6.97 3.77
C ASP A 13 20.30 -7.01 3.42
N GLU A 14 19.52 -7.81 4.15
CA GLU A 14 18.07 -7.86 3.98
C GLU A 14 17.39 -6.56 4.44
N GLU A 15 17.84 -5.98 5.55
CA GLU A 15 17.36 -4.69 6.04
C GLU A 15 17.68 -3.56 5.06
N ALA A 16 18.90 -3.53 4.51
CA ALA A 16 19.30 -2.54 3.50
C ALA A 16 18.41 -2.61 2.25
N ARG A 17 18.10 -3.82 1.76
CA ARG A 17 17.21 -4.04 0.61
C ARG A 17 15.77 -3.63 0.91
N ALA A 18 15.29 -3.87 2.12
CA ALA A 18 13.95 -3.44 2.54
C ALA A 18 13.84 -1.91 2.57
N VAL A 19 14.87 -1.22 3.08
CA VAL A 19 14.94 0.24 3.07
C VAL A 19 14.98 0.79 1.64
N GLU A 20 15.84 0.24 0.79
CA GLU A 20 15.94 0.67 -0.62
C GLU A 20 14.61 0.51 -1.36
N THR A 21 13.93 -0.63 -1.16
CA THR A 21 12.61 -0.88 -1.75
C THR A 21 11.58 0.14 -1.27
N ARG A 22 11.56 0.42 0.04
CA ARG A 22 10.66 1.42 0.62
C ARG A 22 10.92 2.82 0.07
N GLU A 23 12.18 3.21 -0.08
CA GLU A 23 12.57 4.50 -0.68
C GLU A 23 12.15 4.57 -2.15
N ARG A 24 12.31 3.49 -2.91
CA ARG A 24 11.88 3.43 -4.31
C ARG A 24 10.37 3.61 -4.43
N ARG A 25 9.56 2.88 -3.65
CA ARG A 25 8.10 3.07 -3.61
C ARG A 25 7.73 4.49 -3.16
N HIS A 26 8.47 5.08 -2.24
CA HIS A 26 8.25 6.46 -1.83
C HIS A 26 8.50 7.45 -2.96
N LYS A 27 9.55 7.25 -3.77
CA LYS A 27 9.82 8.09 -4.96
C LYS A 27 8.70 7.97 -5.99
N VAL A 28 8.24 6.76 -6.29
CA VAL A 28 7.11 6.54 -7.22
C VAL A 28 5.84 7.24 -6.70
N ARG A 29 5.51 7.10 -5.41
CA ARG A 29 4.41 7.85 -4.78
C ARG A 29 4.57 9.36 -4.95
N GLN A 30 5.77 9.90 -4.76
CA GLN A 30 6.04 11.33 -4.93
C GLN A 30 5.87 11.78 -6.39
N GLU A 31 6.33 11.00 -7.35
CA GLU A 31 6.21 11.29 -8.78
C GLU A 31 4.74 11.32 -9.20
N VAL A 32 3.97 10.30 -8.82
CA VAL A 32 2.51 10.27 -9.05
C VAL A 32 1.81 11.43 -8.34
N ALA A 33 2.23 11.74 -7.11
CA ALA A 33 1.63 12.85 -6.38
C ALA A 33 1.92 14.22 -7.03
N ARG A 34 3.09 14.40 -7.63
CA ARG A 34 3.46 15.64 -8.33
C ARG A 34 2.73 15.81 -9.65
N SER A 35 2.44 14.72 -10.37
CA SER A 35 1.72 14.78 -11.64
C SER A 35 0.21 15.05 -11.45
N MET A 36 -0.33 14.79 -10.27
CA MET A 36 -1.76 14.91 -9.95
C MET A 36 -2.01 15.73 -8.67
N PRO A 37 -1.65 17.02 -8.64
CA PRO A 37 -1.74 17.84 -7.43
C PRO A 37 -3.17 17.98 -6.92
N GLY A 38 -3.33 17.97 -5.60
CA GLY A 38 -4.63 18.16 -4.95
C GLY A 38 -5.57 16.95 -5.00
N ARG A 39 -5.08 15.79 -5.41
CA ARG A 39 -5.79 14.50 -5.35
C ARG A 39 -5.31 13.66 -4.19
N SER A 40 -6.09 12.68 -3.73
CA SER A 40 -5.57 11.72 -2.74
C SER A 40 -4.96 10.53 -3.45
N LEU A 41 -3.95 9.93 -2.83
CA LEU A 41 -3.29 8.73 -3.33
C LEU A 41 -3.65 7.55 -2.42
N VAL A 42 -4.01 6.42 -3.00
CA VAL A 42 -4.23 5.15 -2.29
C VAL A 42 -3.23 4.13 -2.83
N GLU A 43 -2.50 3.49 -1.94
CA GLU A 43 -1.59 2.39 -2.28
C GLU A 43 -2.21 1.09 -1.76
N LEU A 44 -2.32 0.10 -2.66
CA LEU A 44 -2.51 -1.30 -2.30
C LEU A 44 -1.15 -1.98 -2.45
N SER A 45 -0.73 -2.73 -1.45
CA SER A 45 0.51 -3.52 -1.53
C SER A 45 0.26 -4.93 -1.05
N LEU A 46 0.88 -5.91 -1.71
CA LEU A 46 0.99 -7.28 -1.23
C LEU A 46 2.44 -7.48 -0.79
N GLU A 47 2.67 -7.64 0.50
CA GLU A 47 4.01 -7.97 0.99
C GLU A 47 4.34 -9.42 0.61
N GLY A 48 5.51 -9.61 -0.01
CA GLY A 48 5.98 -10.91 -0.45
C GLY A 48 5.91 -11.92 0.70
N LEU A 49 5.12 -12.97 0.49
CA LEU A 49 4.96 -14.04 1.47
C LEU A 49 6.30 -14.74 1.65
N ARG A 50 6.98 -14.50 2.79
CA ARG A 50 8.19 -15.23 3.17
C ARG A 50 7.80 -16.68 3.48
N GLY A 51 7.78 -17.51 2.45
CA GLY A 51 7.53 -18.94 2.52
C GLY A 51 6.16 -19.36 1.98
N THR A 52 6.22 -20.39 1.13
CA THR A 52 5.17 -21.32 0.65
C THR A 52 4.22 -20.92 -0.49
N ALA A 53 3.98 -19.65 -0.81
CA ALA A 53 3.13 -19.29 -1.95
C ALA A 53 3.92 -19.20 -3.27
N SER A 54 3.40 -19.79 -4.36
CA SER A 54 3.99 -19.61 -5.70
C SER A 54 3.84 -18.16 -6.15
N ASN A 55 4.71 -17.70 -7.06
CA ASN A 55 4.64 -16.32 -7.55
C ASN A 55 3.29 -16.04 -8.25
N GLU A 56 2.78 -17.02 -9.01
CA GLU A 56 1.47 -16.94 -9.67
C GLU A 56 0.31 -16.78 -8.67
N ASP A 57 0.40 -17.43 -7.50
CA ASP A 57 -0.62 -17.27 -6.46
C ASP A 57 -0.57 -15.89 -5.84
N GLN A 58 0.62 -15.31 -5.65
CA GLN A 58 0.79 -13.96 -5.11
C GLN A 58 0.25 -12.92 -6.10
N GLU A 59 0.60 -13.04 -7.38
CA GLU A 59 0.08 -12.18 -8.43
C GLU A 59 -1.45 -12.24 -8.50
N ARG A 60 -2.05 -13.44 -8.50
CA ARG A 60 -3.51 -13.60 -8.54
C ARG A 60 -4.20 -12.95 -7.34
N ARG A 61 -3.63 -13.10 -6.14
CA ARG A 61 -4.16 -12.48 -4.92
C ARG A 61 -4.07 -10.96 -4.99
N PHE A 62 -2.94 -10.43 -5.44
CA PHE A 62 -2.77 -9.01 -5.66
C PHE A 62 -3.79 -8.46 -6.68
N LEU A 63 -3.93 -9.10 -7.84
CA LEU A 63 -4.88 -8.70 -8.88
C LEU A 63 -6.33 -8.77 -8.40
N SER A 64 -6.70 -9.77 -7.60
CA SER A 64 -8.03 -9.84 -6.99
C SER A 64 -8.29 -8.67 -6.03
N GLY A 65 -7.32 -8.36 -5.16
CA GLY A 65 -7.39 -7.19 -4.28
C GLY A 65 -7.49 -5.87 -5.05
N LEU A 66 -6.72 -5.76 -6.14
CA LEU A 66 -6.71 -4.60 -7.04
C LEU A 66 -8.08 -4.36 -7.65
N GLN A 67 -8.71 -5.40 -8.21
CA GLN A 67 -10.06 -5.31 -8.81
C GLN A 67 -11.12 -4.90 -7.79
N HIS A 68 -11.04 -5.43 -6.56
CA HIS A 68 -11.96 -5.02 -5.50
C HIS A 68 -11.76 -3.56 -5.09
N LEU A 69 -10.51 -3.10 -5.00
CA LEU A 69 -10.22 -1.73 -4.65
C LEU A 69 -10.64 -0.75 -5.75
N GLU A 70 -10.42 -1.09 -7.02
CA GLU A 70 -10.91 -0.35 -8.18
C GLU A 70 -12.43 -0.16 -8.12
N ALA A 71 -13.17 -1.24 -7.79
CA ALA A 71 -14.62 -1.17 -7.66
C ALA A 71 -15.10 -0.26 -6.50
N GLU A 72 -14.42 -0.26 -5.35
CA GLU A 72 -14.78 0.61 -4.22
C GLU A 72 -14.41 2.08 -4.43
N LEU A 73 -13.29 2.35 -5.09
CA LEU A 73 -12.83 3.71 -5.37
C LEU A 73 -13.48 4.30 -6.62
N GLY A 74 -13.92 3.46 -7.56
CA GLY A 74 -14.47 3.86 -8.86
C GLY A 74 -13.41 4.44 -9.81
N VAL A 75 -12.13 4.08 -9.61
CA VAL A 75 -11.00 4.54 -10.42
C VAL A 75 -10.01 3.40 -10.63
N ALA A 76 -9.44 3.32 -11.83
CA ALA A 76 -8.38 2.39 -12.17
C ALA A 76 -7.04 2.81 -11.52
N PRO A 77 -6.11 1.88 -11.30
CA PRO A 77 -4.76 2.21 -10.84
C PRO A 77 -4.02 3.04 -11.90
N VAL A 78 -3.24 4.01 -11.45
CA VAL A 78 -2.37 4.84 -12.29
C VAL A 78 -0.96 4.26 -12.42
N GLU A 79 -0.58 3.40 -11.49
CA GLU A 79 0.73 2.74 -11.46
C GLU A 79 0.55 1.33 -10.90
N LEU A 80 1.25 0.36 -11.49
CA LEU A 80 1.35 -1.02 -11.02
C LEU A 80 2.82 -1.42 -11.06
N GLY A 81 3.33 -2.01 -9.99
CA GLY A 81 4.72 -2.43 -9.92
C GLY A 81 4.93 -3.66 -9.07
N GLU A 82 6.06 -4.31 -9.31
CA GLU A 82 6.61 -5.41 -8.52
C GLU A 82 8.02 -5.03 -8.11
N ASP A 83 8.37 -5.27 -6.84
CA ASP A 83 9.72 -5.10 -6.33
C ASP A 83 10.07 -6.21 -5.33
N ALA A 84 11.24 -6.09 -4.69
CA ALA A 84 11.72 -7.11 -3.75
C ALA A 84 10.81 -7.28 -2.51
N SER A 85 9.90 -6.35 -2.24
CA SER A 85 8.90 -6.44 -1.17
C SER A 85 7.55 -6.97 -1.67
N GLY A 86 7.38 -7.24 -2.96
CA GLY A 86 6.17 -7.80 -3.56
C GLY A 86 5.48 -6.82 -4.52
N TYR A 87 4.17 -7.02 -4.71
CA TYR A 87 3.36 -6.23 -5.63
C TYR A 87 2.83 -4.95 -4.97
N TYR A 88 2.66 -3.89 -5.76
CA TYR A 88 1.97 -2.69 -5.34
C TYR A 88 1.22 -2.03 -6.49
N GLY A 89 0.16 -1.29 -6.15
CA GLY A 89 -0.65 -0.53 -7.09
C GLY A 89 -1.06 0.80 -6.47
N LEU A 90 -0.98 1.86 -7.26
CA LEU A 90 -1.33 3.22 -6.84
C LEU A 90 -2.59 3.68 -7.54
N PHE A 91 -3.49 4.29 -6.79
CA PHE A 91 -4.73 4.87 -7.27
C PHE A 91 -4.77 6.35 -6.93
N VAL A 92 -5.19 7.17 -7.88
CA VAL A 92 -5.42 8.60 -7.67
C VAL A 92 -6.91 8.86 -7.67
N THR A 93 -7.42 9.45 -6.60
CA THR A 93 -8.85 9.69 -6.43
C THR A 93 -9.15 11.15 -6.07
N GLN A 94 -10.35 11.59 -6.46
CA GLN A 94 -10.88 12.89 -6.07
C GLN A 94 -11.37 12.91 -4.62
N LEU A 95 -11.57 11.73 -4.02
CA LEU A 95 -12.01 11.61 -2.64
C LEU A 95 -10.92 12.16 -1.70
N PRO A 96 -11.29 12.87 -0.63
CA PRO A 96 -10.38 13.16 0.47
C PRO A 96 -9.80 11.86 1.05
N ALA A 97 -8.53 11.88 1.48
CA ALA A 97 -7.81 10.68 1.89
C ALA A 97 -8.51 9.85 2.97
N LEU A 98 -9.17 10.51 3.94
CA LEU A 98 -9.96 9.83 4.96
C LEU A 98 -11.16 9.07 4.38
N LEU A 99 -11.86 9.67 3.40
CA LEU A 99 -12.99 9.03 2.73
C LEU A 99 -12.52 7.93 1.79
N ALA A 100 -11.40 8.14 1.08
CA ALA A 100 -10.75 7.12 0.27
C ALA A 100 -10.38 5.90 1.13
N ARG A 101 -9.75 6.11 2.29
CA ARG A 101 -9.41 5.06 3.24
C ARG A 101 -10.62 4.29 3.74
N ARG A 102 -11.71 4.99 4.07
CA ARG A 102 -12.97 4.39 4.54
C ARG A 102 -13.66 3.55 3.47
N ARG A 103 -13.57 3.94 2.19
CA ARG A 103 -14.08 3.12 1.10
C ARG A 103 -13.19 1.91 0.86
N ALA A 104 -11.89 2.14 0.78
CA ALA A 104 -10.91 1.08 0.59
C ALA A 104 -10.99 0.02 1.70
N SER A 105 -11.21 0.41 2.96
CA SER A 105 -11.33 -0.55 4.09
C SER A 105 -12.50 -1.52 3.96
N ARG A 106 -13.48 -1.28 3.08
CA ARG A 106 -14.62 -2.20 2.90
C ARG A 106 -14.21 -3.52 2.26
N ILE A 107 -13.11 -3.53 1.49
CA ILE A 107 -12.60 -4.77 0.93
C ILE A 107 -11.95 -5.65 2.00
N GLU A 108 -11.45 -5.04 3.09
CA GLU A 108 -10.84 -5.74 4.24
C GLU A 108 -11.87 -6.59 5.02
N THR A 109 -13.16 -6.26 4.92
CA THR A 109 -14.24 -7.00 5.59
C THR A 109 -14.83 -8.12 4.73
N ARG A 110 -14.34 -8.33 3.51
CA ARG A 110 -14.82 -9.40 2.62
C ARG A 110 -14.15 -10.72 3.00
N ASP A 111 -14.88 -11.83 2.88
CA ASP A 111 -14.33 -13.16 3.15
C ASP A 111 -13.17 -13.54 2.21
N SER A 112 -13.10 -12.89 1.04
CA SER A 112 -12.01 -13.04 0.07
C SER A 112 -10.79 -12.16 0.34
N TRP A 113 -10.77 -11.40 1.44
CA TRP A 113 -9.66 -10.52 1.77
C TRP A 113 -8.40 -11.32 2.11
N ASP A 114 -7.30 -11.01 1.42
CA ASP A 114 -5.99 -11.51 1.79
C ASP A 114 -5.39 -10.61 2.88
N GLN A 115 -5.08 -11.22 4.03
CA GLN A 115 -4.50 -10.56 5.20
C GLN A 115 -3.10 -9.99 4.93
N HIS A 116 -2.44 -10.44 3.86
CA HIS A 116 -1.13 -9.97 3.43
C HIS A 116 -1.21 -8.73 2.53
N LEU A 117 -2.42 -8.34 2.13
CA LEU A 117 -2.65 -7.05 1.48
C LEU A 117 -2.67 -5.93 2.52
N ASN A 118 -2.08 -4.81 2.16
CA ASN A 118 -2.08 -3.58 2.96
C ASN A 118 -2.58 -2.42 2.12
N ILE A 119 -3.37 -1.54 2.75
CA ILE A 119 -3.94 -0.34 2.13
C ILE A 119 -3.44 0.89 2.88
N GLU A 120 -2.74 1.75 2.17
CA GLU A 120 -2.29 3.05 2.67
C GLU A 120 -2.97 4.16 1.90
N CYS A 121 -3.29 5.25 2.60
CA CYS A 121 -3.89 6.43 1.99
C CYS A 121 -3.07 7.66 2.37
N TYR A 122 -2.81 8.50 1.38
CA TYR A 122 -2.05 9.72 1.50
C TYR A 122 -2.94 10.91 1.16
N GLY A 123 -2.80 11.98 1.94
CA GLY A 123 -3.46 13.26 1.70
C GLY A 123 -3.10 13.89 0.36
N LEU A 124 -3.56 15.12 0.15
CA LEU A 124 -3.37 15.89 -1.08
C LEU A 124 -1.95 15.69 -1.65
N ALA A 125 -1.91 14.96 -2.76
CA ALA A 125 -0.78 14.67 -3.60
C ALA A 125 0.03 15.95 -3.81
N GLY A 126 1.21 15.99 -3.17
CA GLY A 126 2.03 17.19 -2.98
C GLY A 126 2.58 17.31 -1.55
N SER A 127 1.83 16.81 -0.56
CA SER A 127 2.29 16.63 0.82
C SER A 127 2.00 15.19 1.23
N LEU A 128 2.98 14.28 1.02
CA LEU A 128 2.88 12.87 1.42
C LEU A 128 3.02 12.70 2.95
N VAL A 129 2.25 13.46 3.71
CA VAL A 129 1.97 13.10 5.10
C VAL A 129 1.01 11.93 5.02
N ALA A 130 1.50 10.72 5.32
CA ALA A 130 0.63 9.57 5.50
C ALA A 130 -0.45 9.99 6.50
N THR A 131 -1.72 9.94 6.09
CA THR A 131 -2.80 10.01 7.07
C THR A 131 -2.70 8.69 7.83
N GLY A 132 -1.89 8.68 8.89
CA GLY A 132 -1.68 7.53 9.75
C GLY A 132 -3.03 6.94 10.14
N LYS A 133 -3.06 5.62 10.39
CA LYS A 133 -4.22 4.85 10.86
C LYS A 133 -5.18 5.77 11.61
N VAL A 134 -6.27 6.16 10.96
CA VAL A 134 -7.23 7.11 11.55
C VAL A 134 -7.68 6.46 12.85
N PRO A 135 -7.38 7.05 14.02
CA PRO A 135 -7.90 6.54 15.28
C PRO A 135 -9.43 6.57 15.15
N ARG A 136 -10.10 5.47 15.50
CA ARG A 136 -11.57 5.35 15.40
C ARG A 136 -12.30 6.57 16.00
N ASP A 137 -11.70 7.23 16.99
CA ASP A 137 -12.26 8.40 17.67
C ASP A 137 -12.32 9.66 16.79
N ALA A 138 -11.43 9.81 15.80
CA ALA A 138 -11.50 10.93 14.86
C ALA A 138 -12.66 10.80 13.86
N VAL A 139 -13.22 9.60 13.69
CA VAL A 139 -14.36 9.33 12.80
C VAL A 139 -15.68 9.81 13.44
N ALA A 140 -15.78 9.83 14.77
CA ALA A 140 -16.98 10.28 15.47
C ALA A 140 -17.17 11.80 15.42
N SER A 141 -16.08 12.57 15.37
CA SER A 141 -16.14 14.04 15.44
C SER A 141 -16.46 14.73 14.10
N ALA A 142 -16.33 14.03 12.96
CA ALA A 142 -16.62 14.62 11.64
C ALA A 142 -18.08 14.43 11.19
N ALA A 143 -18.92 13.75 11.99
CA ALA A 143 -20.34 13.55 11.72
C ALA A 143 -21.24 14.58 12.42
N VAL A 144 -20.67 15.53 13.16
CA VAL A 144 -21.40 16.59 13.86
C VAL A 144 -20.73 17.91 13.53
N HIS A 145 -21.05 18.50 12.38
CA HIS A 145 -21.08 19.94 12.13
C HIS A 145 -21.80 20.23 10.82
#